data_AF-A0A971MYF6-F1
#
_entry.id   AF-A0A971MYF6-F1
#
_cell.length_a   1.000
_cell.length_b   1.000
_cell.length_c   1.000
_cell.angle_alpha   90.00
_cell.angle_beta   90.00
_cell.angle_gamma   90.00
#
_symmetry.space_group_name_H-M   'P 1'
#
loop_
_entity.id
_entity.type
_entity.pdbx_description
1 polymer ?
#
loop_
_entity_poly.entity_id
_entity_poly.type
_entity_poly.pdbx_seq_one_letter_code
_entity_poly.pdbx_strand_id
1 'polypeptide(L)'
;MSTLYEILGRIFRFIYDTLVGLGPEPSSVSYYAMALLVMAVIYKLLTIPLTIQQAKATKKTAELQPKIEELKKKYGYNQEILNQKIQEFQKENNATQAGCSSCLMIIVQFVIVIALFGVIREPAKYLFDNPEQINTIARNFFWIPDLSLADPTGWLLALLNSGTQMLVSFLSQQNTPGVSEQAQSSQKMMLYILPVVFFFMFRTMPAGLVLYWTAGNVIEIVVKLITKGITSRQLKTNEVQ
;
A
#
# COMPACT_ATOMS: atom_id res chain seq x y z
N MET A 1 -7.11 -17.45 -10.57
CA MET A 1 -6.21 -16.39 -11.07
C MET A 1 -6.64 -15.86 -12.43
N SER A 2 -6.96 -16.70 -13.42
CA SER A 2 -7.46 -16.25 -14.74
C SER A 2 -8.63 -15.27 -14.67
N THR A 3 -9.68 -15.59 -13.89
CA THR A 3 -10.87 -14.73 -13.74
C THR A 3 -10.54 -13.35 -13.16
N LEU A 4 -9.58 -13.27 -12.24
CA LEU A 4 -9.17 -11.98 -11.66
C LEU A 4 -8.44 -11.12 -12.69
N TYR A 5 -7.60 -11.74 -13.53
CA TYR A 5 -6.87 -11.03 -14.58
C TYR A 5 -7.83 -10.51 -15.65
N GLU A 6 -8.84 -11.31 -16.00
CA GLU A 6 -9.91 -10.91 -16.92
C GLU A 6 -10.75 -9.76 -16.38
N ILE A 7 -11.17 -9.82 -15.10
CA ILE A 7 -11.94 -8.73 -14.48
C ILE A 7 -11.12 -7.44 -14.46
N LEU A 8 -9.87 -7.49 -13.99
CA LEU A 8 -9.02 -6.32 -13.93
C LEU A 8 -8.65 -5.80 -15.33
N GLY A 9 -8.45 -6.69 -16.31
CA GLY A 9 -8.25 -6.32 -17.71
C GLY A 9 -9.47 -5.59 -18.29
N ARG A 10 -10.69 -6.06 -18.02
CA ARG A 10 -11.93 -5.38 -18.43
C ARG A 10 -12.10 -4.00 -17.79
N ILE A 11 -11.82 -3.89 -16.48
CA ILE A 11 -11.87 -2.58 -15.79
C ILE A 11 -10.83 -1.64 -16.39
N PHE A 12 -9.60 -2.12 -16.61
CA PHE A 12 -8.54 -1.33 -17.22
C PHE A 12 -8.95 -0.85 -18.62
N ARG A 13 -9.46 -1.75 -19.46
CA ARG A 13 -9.94 -1.42 -20.81
C ARG A 13 -11.05 -0.38 -20.76
N PHE A 14 -12.04 -0.55 -19.88
CA PHE A 14 -13.12 0.43 -19.72
C PHE A 14 -12.57 1.83 -19.37
N ILE A 15 -11.60 1.91 -18.46
CA ILE A 15 -10.94 3.17 -18.11
C ILE A 15 -10.19 3.74 -19.32
N TYR A 16 -9.41 2.91 -20.02
CA TYR A 16 -8.66 3.32 -21.20
C TYR A 16 -9.56 3.86 -22.31
N ASP A 17 -10.62 3.14 -22.67
CA ASP A 17 -11.59 3.53 -23.70
C ASP A 17 -12.30 4.85 -23.32
N THR A 18 -12.61 5.01 -22.03
CA THR A 18 -13.16 6.27 -21.51
C THR A 18 -12.18 7.42 -21.71
N LEU A 19 -10.89 7.22 -21.42
CA LEU A 19 -9.86 8.24 -21.58
C LEU A 19 -9.61 8.62 -23.04
N VAL A 20 -9.60 7.63 -23.95
CA VAL A 20 -9.52 7.86 -25.40
C VAL A 20 -10.70 8.69 -25.89
N GLY A 21 -11.90 8.48 -25.34
CA GLY A 21 -13.09 9.27 -25.66
C GLY A 21 -13.04 10.72 -25.18
N LEU A 22 -12.12 11.11 -24.30
CA LEU A 22 -12.03 12.46 -23.74
C LEU A 22 -11.19 13.43 -24.59
N GLY A 23 -10.46 12.96 -25.61
CA GLY A 23 -9.71 13.85 -26.50
C GLY A 23 -8.47 13.24 -27.15
N PRO A 24 -7.53 14.08 -27.62
CA PRO A 24 -6.26 13.63 -28.17
C PRO A 24 -5.27 13.21 -27.07
N GLU A 25 -4.49 12.17 -27.36
CA GLU A 25 -3.52 11.61 -26.42
C GLU A 25 -2.38 12.60 -26.12
N PRO A 26 -2.04 12.84 -24.84
CA PRO A 26 -0.91 13.68 -24.47
C PRO A 26 0.42 13.02 -24.86
N SER A 27 1.35 13.79 -25.42
CA SER A 27 2.66 13.28 -25.85
C SER A 27 3.53 12.75 -24.70
N SER A 28 3.38 13.31 -23.49
CA SER A 28 4.23 12.98 -22.34
C SER A 28 3.68 11.84 -21.48
N VAL A 29 2.37 11.60 -21.50
CA VAL A 29 1.71 10.62 -20.64
C VAL A 29 0.64 9.93 -21.48
N SER A 30 0.86 8.66 -21.76
CA SER A 30 -0.10 7.90 -22.57
C SER A 30 -1.38 7.59 -21.80
N TYR A 31 -2.46 7.31 -22.53
CA TYR A 31 -3.71 6.86 -21.91
C TYR A 31 -3.54 5.54 -21.17
N TYR A 32 -2.60 4.71 -21.59
CA TYR A 32 -2.23 3.51 -20.84
C TYR A 32 -1.66 3.86 -19.45
N ALA A 33 -0.77 4.85 -19.38
CA ALA A 33 -0.23 5.34 -18.11
C ALA A 33 -1.32 5.96 -17.23
N MET A 34 -2.19 6.79 -17.81
CA MET A 34 -3.32 7.39 -17.09
C MET A 34 -4.28 6.33 -16.57
N ALA A 35 -4.58 5.28 -17.34
CA ALA A 35 -5.43 4.18 -16.91
C ALA A 35 -4.84 3.45 -15.70
N LEU A 36 -3.52 3.22 -15.64
CA LEU A 36 -2.84 2.68 -14.46
C LEU A 36 -3.01 3.60 -13.24
N LEU A 37 -2.87 4.91 -13.41
CA LEU A 37 -3.05 5.88 -12.32
C LEU A 37 -4.49 5.89 -11.80
N VAL A 38 -5.48 5.87 -12.70
CA VAL A 38 -6.89 5.80 -12.33
C VAL A 38 -7.22 4.48 -11.63
N MET A 39 -6.66 3.36 -12.08
CA MET A 39 -6.76 2.07 -11.38
C MET A 39 -6.23 2.16 -9.95
N ALA A 40 -5.08 2.83 -9.73
CA ALA A 40 -4.54 3.04 -8.40
C ALA A 40 -5.47 3.88 -7.52
N VAL A 41 -6.10 4.93 -8.08
CA VAL A 41 -7.10 5.74 -7.39
C VAL A 41 -8.31 4.90 -6.99
N ILE A 42 -8.90 4.14 -7.92
CA ILE A 42 -10.08 3.30 -7.65
C ILE A 42 -9.76 2.29 -6.55
N TYR A 43 -8.64 1.58 -6.66
CA TYR A 43 -8.21 0.63 -5.64
C TYR A 43 -8.04 1.28 -4.26
N LYS A 44 -7.41 2.45 -4.20
CA LYS A 44 -7.23 3.16 -2.92
C LYS A 44 -8.56 3.64 -2.36
N LEU A 45 -9.47 4.16 -3.16
CA LEU A 45 -10.80 4.55 -2.71
C LEU A 45 -11.58 3.36 -2.10
N LEU A 46 -11.49 2.17 -2.71
CA LEU A 46 -12.10 0.96 -2.18
C LEU A 46 -11.48 0.49 -0.85
N THR A 47 -10.20 0.77 -0.62
CA THR A 47 -9.48 0.33 0.58
C THR A 47 -9.49 1.33 1.73
N ILE A 48 -9.86 2.60 1.50
CA ILE A 48 -10.04 3.62 2.55
C ILE A 48 -10.86 3.14 3.75
N PRO A 49 -12.08 2.55 3.60
CA PRO A 49 -12.87 2.13 4.76
C PRO A 49 -12.15 1.06 5.59
N LEU A 50 -11.41 0.17 4.94
CA LEU A 50 -10.58 -0.83 5.60
C LEU A 50 -9.40 -0.16 6.34
N THR A 51 -8.72 0.80 5.71
CA THR A 51 -7.63 1.58 6.34
C THR A 51 -8.12 2.34 7.57
N ILE A 52 -9.31 2.94 7.53
CA ILE A 52 -9.89 3.66 8.67
C ILE A 52 -10.18 2.70 9.83
N GLN A 53 -10.74 1.52 9.53
CA GLN A 53 -10.98 0.49 10.55
C GLN A 53 -9.69 0.03 11.21
N GLN A 54 -8.63 -0.16 10.41
CA GLN A 54 -7.30 -0.49 10.91
C GLN A 54 -6.74 0.61 11.82
N ALA A 55 -6.82 1.88 11.40
CA ALA A 55 -6.34 3.01 12.18
C ALA A 55 -7.08 3.15 13.53
N LYS A 56 -8.40 2.91 13.56
CA LYS A 56 -9.20 2.89 14.80
C LYS A 56 -8.74 1.77 15.74
N ALA A 57 -8.52 0.57 15.21
CA ALA A 57 -8.04 -0.56 15.99
C ALA A 57 -6.67 -0.25 16.61
N THR A 58 -5.76 0.38 15.87
CA THR A 58 -4.44 0.72 16.39
C THR A 58 -4.48 1.80 17.48
N LYS A 59 -5.36 2.81 17.34
CA LYS A 59 -5.56 3.83 18.39
C LYS A 59 -6.01 3.21 19.72
N LYS A 60 -6.97 2.28 19.67
CA LYS A 60 -7.43 1.55 20.86
C LYS A 60 -6.28 0.79 21.52
N THR A 61 -5.38 0.21 20.74
CA THR A 61 -4.19 -0.45 21.27
C THR A 61 -3.21 0.56 21.88
N ALA A 62 -3.04 1.75 21.28
CA ALA A 62 -2.18 2.81 21.82
C ALA A 62 -2.66 3.33 23.19
N GLU A 63 -3.98 3.43 23.41
CA GLU A 63 -4.55 3.82 24.72
C GLU A 63 -4.22 2.81 25.85
N LEU A 64 -3.90 1.56 25.50
CA LEU A 64 -3.51 0.51 26.44
C LEU A 64 -2.00 0.55 26.79
N GLN A 65 -1.22 1.43 26.18
CA GLN A 65 0.22 1.56 26.39
C GLN A 65 0.64 1.70 27.87
N PRO A 66 0.06 2.59 28.70
CA PRO A 66 0.54 2.78 30.08
C PRO A 66 0.41 1.51 30.93
N LYS A 67 -0.69 0.78 30.81
CA LYS A 67 -0.92 -0.48 31.54
C LYS A 67 0.02 -1.60 31.08
N ILE A 68 0.37 -1.62 29.80
CA ILE A 68 1.35 -2.56 29.27
C ILE A 68 2.76 -2.25 29.79
N GLU A 69 3.11 -0.98 29.96
CA GLU A 69 4.38 -0.58 30.58
C GLU A 69 4.45 -1.00 32.06
N GLU A 70 3.33 -0.94 32.79
CA GLU A 70 3.24 -1.48 34.15
C GLU A 70 3.45 -3.00 34.18
N LEU A 71 2.86 -3.75 33.25
CA LEU A 71 3.10 -5.18 33.11
C LEU A 71 4.58 -5.48 32.81
N LYS A 72 5.23 -4.68 31.96
CA LYS A 72 6.69 -4.79 31.69
C LYS A 72 7.51 -4.54 32.96
N LYS A 73 7.16 -3.55 33.78
CA LYS A 73 7.84 -3.30 35.07
C LYS A 73 7.64 -4.44 36.05
N LYS A 74 6.44 -5.04 36.08
CA LYS A 74 6.08 -6.11 37.03
C LYS A 74 6.62 -7.49 36.64
N TYR A 75 6.63 -7.83 35.36
CA TYR A 75 6.97 -9.16 34.85
C TYR A 75 8.20 -9.18 33.93
N GLY A 76 8.92 -8.07 33.77
CA GLY A 76 10.08 -7.94 32.88
C GLY A 76 11.23 -8.91 33.15
N TYR A 77 11.28 -9.49 34.36
CA TYR A 77 12.26 -10.51 34.73
C TYR A 77 12.06 -11.87 34.01
N ASN A 78 10.85 -12.16 33.50
CA ASN A 78 10.54 -13.39 32.79
C ASN A 78 9.76 -13.06 31.51
N GLN A 79 10.43 -13.13 30.36
CA GLN A 79 9.85 -12.80 29.06
C GLN A 79 8.66 -13.70 28.69
N GLU A 80 8.66 -14.96 29.09
CA GLU A 80 7.58 -15.90 28.78
C GLU A 80 6.30 -15.52 29.53
N ILE A 81 6.41 -15.26 30.83
CA ILE A 81 5.31 -14.78 31.68
C ILE A 81 4.83 -13.40 31.21
N LEU A 82 5.75 -12.51 30.86
CA LEU A 82 5.41 -11.19 30.34
C LEU A 82 4.58 -11.29 29.04
N ASN A 83 5.01 -12.12 28.09
CA ASN A 83 4.29 -12.32 26.84
C ASN A 83 2.89 -12.90 27.07
N GLN A 84 2.76 -13.87 28.01
CA GLN A 84 1.45 -14.43 28.38
C GLN A 84 0.54 -13.36 29.00
N LYS A 85 1.03 -12.58 29.97
CA LYS A 85 0.24 -11.54 30.65
C LYS A 85 -0.19 -10.42 29.72
N ILE A 86 0.67 -10.03 28.78
CA ILE A 86 0.30 -9.08 27.74
C ILE A 86 -0.81 -9.65 26.85
N GLN A 87 -0.71 -10.90 26.42
CA GLN A 87 -1.72 -11.52 25.56
C GLN A 87 -3.07 -11.62 26.28
N GLU A 88 -3.09 -12.03 27.55
CA GLU A 88 -4.28 -12.04 28.41
C GLU A 88 -4.89 -10.64 28.50
N PHE A 89 -4.09 -9.64 28.85
CA PHE A 89 -4.53 -8.25 28.97
C PHE A 89 -5.09 -7.70 27.64
N GLN A 90 -4.45 -8.00 26.50
CA GLN A 90 -4.97 -7.62 25.20
C GLN A 90 -6.30 -8.31 24.89
N LYS A 91 -6.50 -9.56 25.32
CA LYS A 91 -7.74 -10.33 25.09
C LYS A 91 -8.88 -9.77 25.90
N GLU A 92 -8.65 -9.51 27.18
CA GLU A 92 -9.62 -8.87 28.09
C GLU A 92 -10.10 -7.51 27.56
N ASN A 93 -9.21 -6.72 26.98
CA ASN A 93 -9.53 -5.39 26.46
C ASN A 93 -10.03 -5.41 25.00
N ASN A 94 -10.29 -6.60 24.42
CA ASN A 94 -10.66 -6.77 23.00
C ASN A 94 -9.72 -6.01 22.06
N ALA A 95 -8.41 -6.06 22.34
CA ALA A 95 -7.34 -5.42 21.59
C ALA A 95 -6.48 -6.41 20.80
N THR A 96 -6.57 -7.72 21.09
CA THR A 96 -5.82 -8.81 20.42
C THR A 96 -6.13 -8.93 18.93
N GLN A 97 -7.22 -8.34 18.42
CA GLN A 97 -7.58 -8.37 17.00
C GLN A 97 -6.80 -7.38 16.10
N ALA A 98 -5.93 -6.53 16.66
CA ALA A 98 -5.10 -5.60 15.86
C ALA A 98 -3.90 -6.29 15.15
N GLY A 99 -3.53 -7.51 15.55
CA GLY A 99 -2.38 -8.22 14.97
C GLY A 99 -2.62 -8.79 13.57
N CYS A 100 -3.78 -9.41 13.33
CA CYS A 100 -4.12 -10.01 12.04
C CYS A 100 -4.64 -9.00 10.99
N SER A 101 -4.97 -7.78 11.40
CA SER A 101 -5.46 -6.77 10.45
C SER A 101 -4.34 -6.20 9.57
N SER A 102 -3.08 -6.26 10.01
CA SER A 102 -1.94 -5.76 9.23
C SER A 102 -1.56 -6.68 8.06
N CYS A 103 -1.66 -8.01 8.22
CA CYS A 103 -1.37 -8.95 7.14
C CYS A 103 -2.48 -8.99 6.09
N LEU A 104 -3.73 -8.69 6.46
CA LEU A 104 -4.86 -8.69 5.53
C LEU A 104 -4.68 -7.68 4.38
N MET A 105 -4.21 -6.47 4.68
CA MET A 105 -3.95 -5.46 3.63
C MET A 105 -2.82 -5.89 2.68
N ILE A 106 -1.76 -6.48 3.24
CA ILE A 106 -0.62 -6.95 2.46
C ILE A 106 -1.06 -8.02 1.47
N ILE A 107 -1.90 -8.98 1.90
CA ILE A 107 -2.44 -10.02 1.02
C ILE A 107 -3.27 -9.43 -0.12
N VAL A 108 -4.20 -8.51 0.20
CA VAL A 108 -5.03 -7.84 -0.82
C VAL A 108 -4.16 -7.09 -1.83
N GLN A 109 -3.15 -6.36 -1.37
CA GLN A 109 -2.21 -5.65 -2.23
C GLN A 109 -1.46 -6.60 -3.16
N PHE A 110 -0.90 -7.71 -2.64
CA PHE A 110 -0.16 -8.67 -3.45
C PHE A 110 -1.02 -9.36 -4.51
N VAL A 111 -2.25 -9.73 -4.18
CA VAL A 111 -3.17 -10.38 -5.14
C VAL A 111 -3.46 -9.46 -6.34
N ILE A 112 -3.68 -8.17 -6.09
CA ILE A 112 -3.95 -7.19 -7.15
C ILE A 112 -2.71 -6.91 -7.99
N VAL A 113 -1.54 -6.79 -7.36
CA VAL A 113 -0.26 -6.54 -8.04
C VAL A 113 0.10 -7.72 -8.95
N ILE A 114 -0.07 -8.96 -8.50
CA ILE A 114 0.16 -10.16 -9.33
C ILE A 114 -0.77 -10.15 -10.56
N ALA A 115 -2.02 -9.74 -10.36
CA ALA A 115 -2.97 -9.67 -11.46
C ALA A 115 -2.65 -8.56 -12.46
N LEU A 116 -2.33 -7.35 -11.99
CA LEU A 116 -1.87 -6.26 -12.84
C LEU A 116 -0.58 -6.59 -13.57
N PHE A 117 0.36 -7.30 -12.93
CA PHE A 117 1.57 -7.77 -13.58
C PHE A 117 1.26 -8.68 -14.78
N GLY A 118 0.28 -9.58 -14.66
CA GLY A 118 -0.21 -10.40 -15.77
C GLY A 118 -0.80 -9.56 -16.91
N VAL A 119 -1.67 -8.59 -16.57
CA VAL A 119 -2.30 -7.68 -17.54
C VAL A 119 -1.28 -6.80 -18.27
N ILE A 120 -0.24 -6.31 -17.57
CA ILE A 120 0.79 -5.45 -18.14
C ILE A 120 1.75 -6.23 -19.05
N ARG A 121 2.06 -7.49 -18.72
CA ARG A 121 2.96 -8.32 -19.54
C ARG A 121 2.29 -8.94 -20.75
N GLU A 122 1.00 -9.26 -20.65
CA GLU A 122 0.22 -9.84 -21.74
C GLU A 122 -0.96 -8.92 -22.12
N PRO A 123 -0.73 -7.67 -22.54
CA PRO A 123 -1.81 -6.75 -22.88
C PRO A 123 -2.67 -7.29 -24.04
N ALA A 124 -2.07 -8.10 -24.92
CA ALA A 124 -2.76 -8.76 -26.02
C ALA A 124 -3.88 -9.71 -25.63
N LYS A 125 -3.81 -10.25 -24.42
CA LYS A 125 -4.73 -11.26 -23.96
C LYS A 125 -5.83 -10.67 -23.08
N TYR A 126 -5.52 -9.56 -22.40
CA TYR A 126 -6.35 -9.02 -21.34
C TYR A 126 -6.95 -7.64 -21.64
N LEU A 127 -6.40 -6.91 -22.62
CA LEU A 127 -6.81 -5.53 -22.90
C LEU A 127 -7.40 -5.35 -24.31
N PHE A 128 -6.84 -6.00 -25.33
CA PHE A 128 -7.25 -5.77 -26.72
C PHE A 128 -7.51 -7.08 -27.44
N ASP A 129 -8.66 -7.20 -28.11
CA ASP A 129 -9.04 -8.42 -28.83
C ASP A 129 -8.21 -8.63 -30.11
N ASN A 130 -7.59 -7.56 -30.62
CA ASN A 130 -6.78 -7.56 -31.84
C ASN A 130 -5.29 -7.32 -31.53
N PRO A 131 -4.39 -8.26 -31.86
CA PRO A 131 -2.96 -8.14 -31.62
C PRO A 131 -2.30 -6.91 -32.28
N GLU A 132 -2.82 -6.46 -33.42
CA GLU A 132 -2.25 -5.32 -34.15
C GLU A 132 -2.43 -3.97 -33.45
N GLN A 133 -3.52 -3.80 -32.68
CA GLN A 133 -3.78 -2.53 -31.98
C GLN A 133 -2.74 -2.25 -30.89
N ILE A 134 -2.16 -3.28 -30.30
CA ILE A 134 -1.19 -3.16 -29.20
C ILE A 134 0.08 -2.43 -29.64
N ASN A 135 0.52 -2.69 -30.87
CA ASN A 135 1.74 -2.09 -31.41
C ASN A 135 1.57 -0.59 -31.71
N THR A 136 0.33 -0.12 -31.81
CA THR A 136 0.01 1.29 -32.07
C THR A 136 -0.28 2.09 -30.80
N ILE A 137 -0.41 1.43 -29.64
CA ILE A 137 -0.77 2.10 -28.40
C ILE A 137 0.49 2.68 -27.74
N ALA A 138 0.44 3.98 -27.47
CA ALA A 138 1.46 4.64 -26.68
C ALA A 138 1.43 4.10 -25.24
N ARG A 139 2.61 3.72 -24.74
CA ARG A 139 2.79 3.17 -23.40
C ARG A 139 3.81 3.98 -22.61
N ASN A 140 4.02 5.24 -22.98
CA ASN A 140 5.03 6.10 -22.39
C ASN A 140 4.52 6.85 -21.16
N PHE A 141 5.44 7.15 -20.27
CA PHE A 141 5.23 7.98 -19.08
C PHE A 141 6.48 8.82 -18.82
N PHE A 142 6.42 10.10 -19.17
CA PHE A 142 7.52 11.06 -19.11
C PHE A 142 8.82 10.50 -19.72
N TRP A 143 9.80 10.11 -18.89
CA TRP A 143 11.09 9.58 -19.32
C TRP A 143 11.06 8.08 -19.67
N ILE A 144 9.93 7.40 -19.44
CA ILE A 144 9.75 5.97 -19.67
C ILE A 144 9.06 5.78 -21.03
N PRO A 145 9.71 5.19 -22.04
CA PRO A 145 9.12 5.02 -23.36
C PRO A 145 8.09 3.88 -23.42
N ASP A 146 8.25 2.84 -22.60
CA ASP A 146 7.35 1.68 -22.57
C ASP A 146 7.17 1.14 -21.15
N LEU A 147 5.96 1.26 -20.62
CA LEU A 147 5.59 0.81 -19.27
C LEU A 147 5.54 -0.73 -19.10
N SER A 148 5.57 -1.50 -20.19
CA SER A 148 5.68 -2.96 -20.10
C SER A 148 7.11 -3.44 -19.80
N LEU A 149 8.10 -2.58 -20.03
CA LEU A 149 9.52 -2.82 -19.76
C LEU A 149 9.94 -2.16 -18.45
N ALA A 150 11.12 -2.52 -17.96
CA ALA A 150 11.71 -1.86 -16.79
C ALA A 150 12.04 -0.38 -17.09
N ASP A 151 12.07 0.45 -16.03
CA ASP A 151 12.45 1.86 -16.13
C ASP A 151 13.84 1.99 -16.79
N PRO A 152 13.98 2.73 -17.91
CA PRO A 152 15.25 2.85 -18.64
C PRO A 152 16.36 3.53 -17.82
N THR A 153 16.01 4.37 -16.85
CA THR A 153 17.02 4.93 -15.93
C THR A 153 17.63 3.86 -15.04
N GLY A 154 16.91 2.76 -14.83
CA GLY A 154 17.29 1.66 -13.97
C GLY A 154 17.23 1.96 -12.48
N TRP A 155 16.78 3.14 -12.03
CA TRP A 155 16.72 3.48 -10.59
C TRP A 155 15.70 4.54 -10.21
N LEU A 156 15.33 5.47 -11.09
CA LEU A 156 14.54 6.64 -10.70
C LEU A 156 13.16 6.26 -10.17
N LEU A 157 12.39 5.48 -10.94
CA LEU A 157 11.05 5.06 -10.53
C LEU A 157 11.11 4.12 -9.33
N ALA A 158 12.11 3.24 -9.26
CA ALA A 158 12.31 2.35 -8.11
C ALA A 158 12.62 3.15 -6.82
N LEU A 159 13.41 4.21 -6.92
CA LEU A 159 13.73 5.11 -5.81
C LEU A 159 12.50 5.89 -5.34
N LEU A 160 11.72 6.42 -6.27
CA LEU A 160 10.44 7.09 -5.96
C LEU A 160 9.47 6.14 -5.26
N ASN A 161 9.35 4.91 -5.75
CA ASN A 161 8.50 3.91 -5.12
C ASN A 161 8.99 3.56 -3.71
N SER A 162 10.29 3.27 -3.54
CA SER A 162 10.85 2.92 -2.23
C SER A 162 10.76 4.08 -1.23
N GLY A 163 11.00 5.31 -1.67
CA GLY A 163 10.86 6.51 -0.84
C GLY A 163 9.42 6.73 -0.39
N THR A 164 8.46 6.62 -1.31
CA THR A 164 7.04 6.72 -0.96
C THR A 164 6.59 5.56 -0.07
N GLN A 165 7.06 4.34 -0.30
CA GLN A 165 6.78 3.19 0.57
C GLN A 165 7.35 3.39 1.98
N MET A 166 8.57 3.90 2.09
CA MET A 166 9.19 4.23 3.36
C MET A 166 8.37 5.29 4.11
N LEU A 167 7.91 6.33 3.42
CA LEU A 167 7.03 7.35 4.01
C LEU A 167 5.67 6.78 4.43
N VAL A 168 5.04 5.93 3.63
CA VAL A 168 3.83 5.19 4.01
C VAL A 168 4.07 4.42 5.30
N SER A 169 5.18 3.69 5.39
CA SER A 169 5.53 2.88 6.55
C SER A 169 5.82 3.73 7.79
N PHE A 170 6.49 4.88 7.66
CA PHE A 170 6.67 5.83 8.76
C PHE A 170 5.36 6.43 9.25
N LEU A 171 4.47 6.84 8.33
CA LEU A 171 3.14 7.35 8.70
C LEU A 171 2.26 6.27 9.34
N SER A 172 2.57 5.00 9.09
CA SER A 172 1.92 3.84 9.70
C SER A 172 2.62 3.35 10.96
N GLN A 173 3.84 3.83 11.23
CA GLN A 173 4.63 3.30 12.31
C GLN A 173 3.97 3.69 13.63
N GLN A 174 3.52 2.67 14.35
CA GLN A 174 3.00 2.82 15.69
C GLN A 174 3.81 1.93 16.62
N ASN A 175 4.13 2.46 17.80
CA ASN A 175 4.60 1.64 18.90
C ASN A 175 3.46 0.71 19.26
N THR A 176 3.51 -0.55 18.81
CA THR A 176 2.49 -1.54 19.14
C THR A 176 2.79 -2.02 20.56
N PRO A 177 1.94 -1.68 21.55
CA PRO A 177 2.24 -2.04 22.93
C PRO A 177 1.99 -3.53 23.12
N GLY A 178 2.86 -4.16 23.92
CA GLY A 178 2.78 -5.57 24.26
C GLY A 178 3.63 -6.46 23.35
N VAL A 179 4.19 -5.88 22.30
CA VAL A 179 5.18 -6.56 21.48
C VAL A 179 6.51 -6.60 22.24
N SER A 180 7.15 -7.77 22.32
CA SER A 180 8.47 -7.92 22.96
C SER A 180 9.47 -6.95 22.34
N GLU A 181 10.51 -6.55 23.08
CA GLU A 181 11.57 -5.70 22.53
C GLU A 181 12.17 -6.29 21.24
N GLN A 182 12.29 -7.61 21.19
CA GLN A 182 12.69 -8.34 20.00
C GLN A 182 11.73 -8.11 18.83
N ALA A 183 10.42 -8.25 19.04
CA ALA A 183 9.46 -8.04 17.95
C ALA A 183 9.28 -6.55 17.57
N GLN A 184 9.50 -5.61 18.49
CA GLN A 184 9.61 -4.17 18.17
C GLN A 184 10.86 -3.89 17.33
N SER A 185 11.99 -4.52 17.66
CA SER A 185 13.21 -4.42 16.87
C SER A 185 13.03 -5.00 15.48
N SER A 186 12.33 -6.14 15.34
CA SER A 186 11.97 -6.74 14.05
C SER A 186 11.06 -5.83 13.23
N GLN A 187 10.08 -5.15 13.84
CA GLN A 187 9.24 -4.16 13.14
C GLN A 187 10.06 -2.96 12.64
N LYS A 188 10.97 -2.43 13.47
CA LYS A 188 11.87 -1.33 13.05
C LYS A 188 12.83 -1.78 11.96
N MET A 189 13.37 -2.99 12.04
CA MET A 189 14.21 -3.55 10.99
C MET A 189 13.44 -3.67 9.67
N MET A 190 12.20 -4.17 9.72
CA MET A 190 11.35 -4.28 8.53
C MET A 190 11.06 -2.92 7.89
N LEU A 191 10.87 -1.87 8.71
CA LEU A 191 10.68 -0.50 8.23
C LEU A 191 11.84 0.00 7.36
N TYR A 192 13.08 -0.35 7.71
CA TYR A 192 14.28 0.13 6.99
C TYR A 192 14.76 -0.83 5.91
N ILE A 193 14.64 -2.13 6.11
CA ILE A 193 15.10 -3.15 5.15
C ILE A 193 14.14 -3.25 3.96
N LEU A 194 12.83 -3.22 4.20
CA LEU A 194 11.83 -3.46 3.15
C LEU A 194 11.90 -2.42 2.00
N PRO A 195 12.08 -1.11 2.26
CA PRO A 195 12.32 -0.14 1.18
C PRO A 195 13.56 -0.43 0.33
N VAL A 196 14.63 -0.96 0.94
CA VAL A 196 15.87 -1.35 0.23
C VAL A 196 15.61 -2.58 -0.65
N VAL A 197 14.92 -3.59 -0.12
CA VAL A 197 14.51 -4.76 -0.90
C VAL A 197 13.63 -4.36 -2.08
N PHE A 198 12.63 -3.51 -1.82
CA PHE A 198 11.74 -3.00 -2.87
C PHE A 198 12.49 -2.19 -3.92
N PHE A 199 13.52 -1.44 -3.53
CA PHE A 199 14.32 -0.68 -4.47
C PHE A 199 14.97 -1.62 -5.48
N PHE A 200 15.71 -2.64 -5.02
CA PHE A 200 16.36 -3.58 -5.94
C PHE A 200 15.37 -4.42 -6.74
N MET A 201 14.27 -4.84 -6.11
CA MET A 201 13.22 -5.62 -6.79
C MET A 201 12.56 -4.83 -7.93
N PHE A 202 12.18 -3.57 -7.70
CA PHE A 202 11.45 -2.79 -8.69
C PHE A 202 12.29 -2.30 -9.87
N ARG A 203 13.62 -2.37 -9.78
CA ARG A 203 14.51 -2.08 -10.92
C ARG A 203 14.35 -3.05 -12.08
N THR A 204 13.91 -4.29 -11.80
CA THR A 204 13.78 -5.34 -12.82
C THR A 204 12.32 -5.60 -13.23
N MET A 205 11.37 -4.89 -12.62
CA MET A 205 9.94 -5.08 -12.87
C MET A 205 9.43 -4.14 -13.96
N PRO A 206 8.32 -4.48 -14.65
CA PRO A 206 7.65 -3.57 -15.57
C PRO A 206 7.34 -2.23 -14.91
N ALA A 207 7.75 -1.13 -15.53
CA ALA A 207 7.61 0.22 -15.01
C ALA A 207 6.14 0.60 -14.75
N GLY A 208 5.19 0.06 -15.53
CA GLY A 208 3.76 0.22 -15.30
C GLY A 208 3.31 -0.31 -13.93
N LEU A 209 3.88 -1.43 -13.49
CA LEU A 209 3.58 -1.98 -12.16
C LEU A 209 4.14 -1.07 -11.07
N VAL A 210 5.38 -0.63 -11.23
CA VAL A 210 6.05 0.25 -10.26
C VAL A 210 5.36 1.61 -10.19
N LEU A 211 4.91 2.14 -11.33
CA LEU A 211 4.15 3.39 -11.43
C LEU A 211 2.81 3.28 -10.71
N TYR A 212 2.06 2.21 -10.96
CA TYR A 212 0.80 1.92 -10.26
C TYR A 212 1.02 1.87 -8.74
N TRP A 213 2.05 1.15 -8.29
CA TRP A 213 2.38 1.03 -6.87
C TRP A 213 2.75 2.39 -6.26
N THR A 214 3.62 3.14 -6.94
CA THR A 214 4.07 4.48 -6.50
C THR A 214 2.90 5.43 -6.35
N ALA A 215 2.01 5.48 -7.36
CA ALA A 215 0.81 6.30 -7.32
C ALA A 215 -0.10 5.90 -6.15
N GLY A 216 -0.29 4.60 -5.92
CA GLY A 216 -1.00 4.08 -4.76
C GLY A 216 -0.40 4.58 -3.44
N ASN A 217 0.92 4.50 -3.28
CA ASN A 217 1.60 4.99 -2.08
C ASN A 217 1.39 6.50 -1.88
N VAL A 218 1.47 7.31 -2.94
CA VAL A 218 1.23 8.76 -2.87
C VAL A 218 -0.20 9.05 -2.42
N ILE A 219 -1.20 8.37 -2.98
CA ILE A 219 -2.60 8.51 -2.57
C ILE A 219 -2.78 8.12 -1.10
N GLU A 220 -2.15 7.02 -0.68
CA GLU A 220 -2.20 6.56 0.70
C GLU A 220 -1.57 7.55 1.68
N ILE A 221 -0.45 8.19 1.31
CA ILE A 221 0.17 9.27 2.09
C ILE A 221 -0.83 10.41 2.26
N VAL A 222 -1.46 10.86 1.19
CA VAL A 222 -2.46 11.95 1.22
C VAL A 222 -3.62 11.58 2.15
N VAL A 223 -4.19 10.38 1.99
CA VAL A 223 -5.29 9.89 2.85
C VAL A 223 -4.87 9.86 4.32
N LYS A 224 -3.65 9.38 4.64
CA LYS A 224 -3.14 9.32 6.02
C LYS A 224 -2.95 10.70 6.63
N LEU A 225 -2.39 11.65 5.88
CA LEU A 225 -2.22 13.03 6.33
C LEU A 225 -3.56 13.70 6.61
N ILE A 226 -4.55 13.52 5.73
CA ILE A 226 -5.91 14.03 5.93
C ILE A 226 -6.55 13.39 7.18
N THR A 227 -6.48 12.06 7.32
CA THR A 227 -7.09 11.32 8.44
C THR A 227 -6.48 11.73 9.79
N LYS A 228 -5.15 11.88 9.84
CA LYS A 228 -4.43 12.38 11.03
C LYS A 228 -4.86 13.79 11.38
N GLY A 229 -4.98 14.68 10.40
CA GLY A 229 -5.48 16.04 10.57
C GLY A 229 -6.88 16.09 11.19
N ILE A 230 -7.83 15.31 10.65
CA ILE A 230 -9.21 15.24 11.16
C ILE A 230 -9.24 14.71 12.59
N THR A 231 -8.53 13.61 12.88
CA THR A 231 -8.50 12.99 14.21
C THR A 231 -7.95 13.94 15.27
N SER A 232 -6.88 14.68 14.93
CA SER A 232 -6.28 15.65 15.86
C SER A 232 -7.22 16.82 16.21
N ARG A 233 -8.10 17.23 15.29
CA ARG A 233 -9.11 18.26 15.54
C ARG A 233 -10.22 17.76 16.47
N GLN A 234 -10.69 16.53 16.26
CA GLN A 234 -11.73 15.93 17.10
C GLN A 234 -11.30 15.79 18.56
N LEU A 235 -10.04 15.43 18.81
CA LEU A 235 -9.49 15.34 20.17
C LEU A 235 -9.47 16.71 20.87
N LYS A 236 -9.04 17.77 20.18
CA LYS A 236 -9.04 19.12 20.73
C LYS A 236 -10.43 19.66 21.04
N THR A 237 -11.43 19.33 20.21
CA THR A 237 -12.82 19.73 20.48
C THR A 237 -13.40 19.03 21.71
N ASN A 238 -13.05 17.75 21.91
CA ASN A 238 -13.54 16.97 23.06
C ASN A 238 -12.84 17.30 24.38
N GLU A 239 -11.64 17.89 24.35
CA GLU A 239 -10.94 18.38 25.56
C GLU A 239 -11.45 19.76 26.03
N VAL A 240 -12.22 20.47 25.19
CA VAL A 240 -12.78 21.80 25.50
C VAL A 240 -14.22 21.71 26.02
N GLN A 241 -14.82 20.52 26.01
CA GLN A 241 -16.14 20.21 26.60
C GLN A 241 -15.98 19.50 27.94
#